data_AF-A0A2K2F8V6-F1
#
_entry.id   AF-A0A2K2F8V6-F1
#
_cell.length_a   1.000
_cell.length_b   1.000
_cell.length_c   1.000
_cell.angle_alpha   90.00
_cell.angle_beta   90.00
_cell.angle_gamma   90.00
#
_symmetry.space_group_name_H-M   'P 1'
#
loop_
_entity.id
_entity.type
_entity.pdbx_description
1 polymer ?
#
loop_
_entity_poly.entity_id
_entity_poly.type
_entity_poly.pdbx_seq_one_letter_code
_entity_poly.pdbx_strand_id
1 'polypeptide(L)' 'MKSRRIKLKQENMLCHRCVMNVIRTLSQLPGIEELNVDLDTKRIEIKYSGKGISKEMVENIVEQSIINGKIYRLPMAN' A
#
# COMPACT_ATOMS: atom_id res chain seq x y z
N MET A 1 -18.54 -8.49 8.21
CA MET A 1 -17.81 -8.21 6.95
C MET A 1 -16.69 -9.22 6.77
N LYS A 2 -16.33 -9.63 5.54
CA LYS A 2 -15.19 -10.53 5.29
C LYS A 2 -13.90 -9.71 5.17
N SER A 3 -12.95 -9.92 6.08
CA SER A 3 -11.59 -9.38 5.98
C SER A 3 -10.76 -10.22 4.99
N ARG A 4 -9.90 -9.56 4.21
CA ARG A 4 -8.98 -10.15 3.25
C ARG A 4 -7.57 -9.66 3.53
N ARG A 5 -6.57 -10.42 3.07
CA ARG A 5 -5.16 -10.04 3.18
C ARG A 5 -4.48 -10.08 1.82
N ILE A 6 -3.66 -9.07 1.54
CA ILE A 6 -2.75 -9.00 0.40
C ILE A 6 -1.33 -9.00 0.94
N LYS A 7 -0.45 -9.80 0.33
CA LYS A 7 0.98 -9.81 0.59
C LYS A 7 1.73 -9.47 -0.69
N LEU A 8 2.66 -8.53 -0.60
CA LEU A 8 3.49 -8.07 -1.71
C LEU A 8 4.95 -8.10 -1.30
N LYS A 9 5.83 -8.40 -2.26
CA LYS A 9 7.27 -8.21 -2.11
C LYS A 9 7.66 -7.02 -2.96
N GLN A 10 8.33 -6.02 -2.37
CA GLN A 10 8.74 -4.82 -3.10
C GLN A 10 10.22 -4.53 -2.87
N GLU A 11 11.05 -4.93 -3.83
CA GLU A 11 12.51 -4.86 -3.73
C GLU A 11 13.02 -3.42 -3.89
N ASN A 12 12.27 -2.56 -4.57
CA ASN A 12 12.60 -1.15 -4.78
C ASN A 12 12.33 -0.22 -3.57
N MET A 13 11.97 -0.77 -2.40
CA MET A 13 11.90 0.00 -1.15
C MET A 13 13.29 0.23 -0.54
N LEU A 14 14.00 1.23 -1.07
CA LEU A 14 15.40 1.50 -0.74
C LEU A 14 15.60 2.54 0.37
N CYS A 15 14.60 3.38 0.66
CA CYS A 15 14.75 4.46 1.64
C CYS A 15 13.57 4.49 2.63
N HIS A 16 13.88 4.72 3.91
CA HIS A 16 12.91 4.91 4.99
C HIS A 16 11.82 5.93 4.63
N ARG A 17 12.20 6.98 3.89
CA ARG A 17 11.26 8.03 3.45
C ARG A 17 10.23 7.52 2.43
N CYS A 18 10.63 6.68 1.48
CA CYS A 18 9.72 6.09 0.49
C CYS A 18 8.72 5.14 1.16
N VAL A 19 9.17 4.41 2.18
CA VAL A 19 8.32 3.48 2.96
C VAL A 19 7.29 4.25 3.76
N MET A 20 7.67 5.33 4.42
CA MET A 20 6.73 6.19 5.14
C MET A 20 5.66 6.77 4.21
N ASN A 21 6.02 7.15 2.99
CA ASN A 21 5.06 7.59 1.99
C ASN A 21 4.09 6.48 1.59
N VAL A 22 4.60 5.26 1.31
CA VAL A 22 3.75 4.11 1.01
C VAL A 22 2.79 3.81 2.16
N ILE A 23 3.27 3.83 3.41
CA ILE A 23 2.43 3.61 4.59
C ILE A 23 1.33 4.66 4.70
N ARG A 24 1.66 5.95 4.54
CA ARG A 24 0.67 7.05 4.55
C ARG A 24 -0.34 6.95 3.42
N THR A 25 0.10 6.57 2.23
CA THR A 25 -0.76 6.43 1.06
C THR A 25 -1.73 5.26 1.26
N LEU A 26 -1.23 4.08 1.63
CA LEU A 26 -2.05 2.90 1.84
C LEU A 26 -3.01 3.07 3.00
N SER A 27 -2.61 3.73 4.09
CA SER A 27 -3.49 3.99 5.24
C SER A 27 -4.66 4.94 4.90
N GLN A 28 -4.59 5.70 3.80
CA GLN A 28 -5.71 6.53 3.33
C GLN A 28 -6.75 5.73 2.53
N LEU A 29 -6.46 4.47 2.19
CA LEU A 29 -7.41 3.64 1.47
C LEU A 29 -8.57 3.23 2.38
N PRO A 30 -9.82 3.46 1.95
CA PRO A 30 -10.98 3.06 2.73
C PRO A 30 -11.03 1.53 2.85
N GLY A 31 -11.27 1.05 4.07
CA GLY A 31 -11.41 -0.37 4.37
C GLY A 31 -10.12 -1.06 4.79
N ILE A 32 -8.97 -0.38 4.85
CA ILE A 32 -7.76 -0.93 5.47
C ILE A 32 -8.02 -1.14 6.97
N GLU A 33 -7.71 -2.33 7.46
CA GLU A 33 -7.82 -2.71 8.88
C GLU A 33 -6.44 -2.83 9.52
N GLU A 34 -5.47 -3.41 8.81
CA GLU A 34 -4.09 -3.57 9.30
C GLU A 34 -3.11 -3.36 8.14
N LEU A 35 -1.98 -2.72 8.42
CA LEU A 35 -0.89 -2.51 7.46
C LEU A 35 0.44 -2.80 8.14
N ASN A 36 1.19 -3.74 7.58
CA ASN A 36 2.50 -4.12 8.08
C ASN A 36 3.53 -4.04 6.94
N VAL A 37 4.65 -3.36 7.20
CA VAL A 37 5.73 -3.21 6.22
C VAL A 37 7.03 -3.59 6.87
N ASP A 38 7.67 -4.60 6.28
CA ASP A 38 8.95 -5.14 6.74
C ASP A 38 10.02 -4.78 5.71
N LEU A 39 10.87 -3.84 6.10
CA LEU A 39 11.93 -3.29 5.25
C LEU A 39 13.11 -4.23 5.03
N ASP A 40 13.33 -5.12 6.00
CA ASP A 40 14.44 -6.07 6.02
C ASP A 40 14.13 -7.19 5.00
N THR A 41 12.92 -7.73 5.07
CA THR A 41 12.45 -8.79 4.17
C THR A 41 11.79 -8.27 2.88
N LYS A 42 11.66 -6.94 2.73
CA LYS A 42 11.00 -6.28 1.59
C LYS A 42 9.55 -6.72 1.39
N ARG A 43 8.82 -6.94 2.48
CA ARG A 43 7.44 -7.45 2.47
C ARG A 43 6.45 -6.40 2.94
N ILE A 44 5.32 -6.31 2.25
CA ILE A 44 4.18 -5.48 2.61
C ILE A 44 2.98 -6.40 2.79
N GLU A 45 2.35 -6.37 3.95
CA GLU A 45 1.12 -7.09 4.25
C GLU A 45 0.01 -6.10 4.59
N ILE A 46 -1.14 -6.29 3.96
CA ILE A 46 -2.30 -5.41 4.11
C ILE A 46 -3.51 -6.27 4.41
N LYS A 47 -4.20 -5.97 5.49
CA LYS A 47 -5.53 -6.49 5.79
C LYS A 47 -6.57 -5.42 5.53
N TYR A 48 -7.64 -5.80 4.86
CA TYR A 48 -8.72 -4.88 4.54
C TYR A 48 -10.07 -5.58 4.49
N SER A 49 -11.13 -4.83 4.69
CA SER A 49 -12.52 -5.26 4.57
C SER A 49 -13.24 -4.52 3.45
N GLY A 50 -14.07 -5.23 2.69
CA GLY A 50 -14.89 -4.65 1.62
C GLY A 50 -14.50 -5.08 0.20
N LYS A 51 -15.14 -4.46 -0.79
CA LYS A 51 -14.87 -4.63 -2.22
C LYS A 51 -14.32 -3.31 -2.75
N GLY A 52 -13.12 -3.31 -3.32
CA GLY A 52 -12.47 -2.10 -3.83
C GLY A 52 -10.96 -2.11 -3.75
N ILE A 53 -10.38 -2.91 -2.85
CA ILE A 53 -8.93 -3.12 -2.78
C ILE A 53 -8.57 -4.44 -3.47
N SER A 54 -7.77 -4.32 -4.53
CA SER A 54 -7.21 -5.44 -5.30
C SER A 54 -5.69 -5.42 -5.23
N LYS A 55 -5.06 -6.59 -5.38
CA LYS A 55 -3.59 -6.73 -5.36
C LYS A 55 -2.92 -5.77 -6.34
N GLU A 56 -3.39 -5.73 -7.59
CA GLU A 56 -2.86 -4.89 -8.66
C GLU A 56 -2.95 -3.38 -8.34
N MET A 57 -4.06 -2.94 -7.75
CA MET A 57 -4.24 -1.56 -7.33
C MET A 57 -3.22 -1.19 -6.25
N VAL A 58 -3.02 -2.06 -5.26
CA VAL A 58 -2.01 -1.84 -4.21
C VAL A 58 -0.60 -1.80 -4.80
N GLU A 59 -0.25 -2.72 -5.69
CA GLU A 59 1.05 -2.74 -6.37
C GLU A 59 1.30 -1.43 -7.10
N ASN A 60 0.34 -0.97 -7.90
CA ASN A 60 0.46 0.28 -8.64
C ASN A 60 0.66 1.49 -7.71
N ILE A 61 -0.12 1.58 -6.63
CA ILE A 61 -0.01 2.66 -5.64
C ILE A 61 1.38 2.67 -4.98
N VAL A 62 1.89 1.50 -4.62
CA VAL A 62 3.21 1.34 -4.01
C VAL A 62 4.29 1.81 -4.97
N GLU A 63 4.25 1.35 -6.23
CA GLU A 63 5.21 1.76 -7.27
C GLU A 63 5.16 3.27 -7.52
N GLN A 64 3.97 3.84 -7.68
CA GLN A 64 3.80 5.28 -7.92
C GLN A 64 4.29 6.12 -6.72
N SER A 65 4.11 5.64 -5.49
CA SER A 65 4.60 6.32 -4.28
C SER A 65 6.14 6.30 -4.20
N ILE A 66 6.78 5.27 -4.72
CA ILE A 66 8.25 5.15 -4.78
C ILE A 66 8.81 6.05 -5.90
N ILE A 67 8.24 5.99 -7.11
CA ILE A 67 8.74 6.75 -8.28
C ILE A 67 8.54 8.26 -8.09
N ASN A 68 7.34 8.69 -7.68
CA ASN A 68 7.03 10.12 -7.59
C ASN A 68 7.52 10.75 -6.28
N GLY A 69 7.89 9.95 -5.28
CA GLY A 69 8.23 10.43 -3.93
C GLY A 69 7.11 11.21 -3.24
N LYS A 70 5.87 11.11 -3.75
CA LYS A 70 4.69 11.84 -3.28
C LYS A 70 3.64 10.86 -2.78
N ILE A 71 2.84 11.32 -1.82
CA ILE A 71 1.66 10.59 -1.33
C ILE A 71 0.66 10.52 -2.49
N TYR A 72 0.33 9.31 -2.92
CA TYR A 72 -0.62 9.11 -3.99
C TYR A 72 -2.03 9.36 -3.45
N ARG A 73 -2.64 10.47 -3.82
CA ARG A 73 -4.08 10.62 -3.63
C ARG A 73 -4.74 9.81 -4.72
N LEU A 74 -5.42 8.72 -4.35
CA LEU A 74 -6.31 8.05 -5.27
C LEU A 74 -7.20 9.10 -5.93
N PRO A 75 -7.37 9.09 -7.26
CA PRO A 75 -8.49 9.78 -7.84
C PRO A 75 -9.73 9.14 -7.20
N MET A 76 -10.47 9.92 -6.39
CA MET A 76 -11.81 9.51 -5.99
C MET A 76 -12.53 9.25 -7.30
N ALA A 77 -12.83 7.97 -7.57
CA ALA A 77 -13.62 7.60 -8.72
C ALA A 77 -14.90 8.44 -8.65
N ASN A 78 -15.06 9.29 -9.65
CA ASN A 78 -16.19 10.21 -9.82
C ASN A 78 -17.49 9.44 -10.05
#